data_AF-A0A2V6I094-F1
#
_entry.id   AF-A0A2V6I094-F1
#
_cell.length_a   1.000
_cell.length_b   1.000
_cell.length_c   1.000
_cell.angle_alpha   90.00
_cell.angle_beta   90.00
_cell.angle_gamma   90.00
#
_symmetry.space_group_name_H-M   'P 1'
#
loop_
_entity.id
_entity.type
_entity.pdbx_description
1 polymer ?
#
loop_
_entity_poly.entity_id
_entity_poly.type
_entity_poly.pdbx_seq_one_letter_code
_entity_poly.pdbx_strand_id
1 'polypeptide(L)'
;MFHWWLAAMILFIVIVGYGNRHQWYQLPLIPIAAVFAGVTCVFVGSKISSRVVKRSLSILLAALFSFSVFVYARGFYRPSAAPLRDAGLKLKAVTPSNALVAAADNGDPTVLYYAERKGWHFLEKNGIYDGEPRDSAQAIVDLEGLRNRGAGYLVFTSNTSWWLDYYAQFRQHLEATSSLVAATPEFKIYQLNPVSK
;
A
#
# COMPACT_ATOMS: atom_id res chain seq x y z
N MET A 1 -33.98 1.67 -11.89
CA MET A 1 -32.93 1.85 -10.85
C MET A 1 -31.53 1.92 -11.45
N PHE A 2 -31.00 0.84 -12.06
CA PHE A 2 -29.59 0.80 -12.53
C PHE A 2 -29.22 1.83 -13.62
N HIS A 3 -30.17 2.25 -14.48
CA HIS A 3 -29.92 3.33 -15.44
C HIS A 3 -29.68 4.69 -14.77
N TRP A 4 -30.47 5.01 -13.73
CA TRP A 4 -30.28 6.22 -12.94
C TRP A 4 -28.98 6.18 -12.14
N TRP A 5 -28.61 5.01 -11.61
CA TRP A 5 -27.32 4.82 -10.97
C TRP A 5 -26.16 5.02 -11.95
N LEU A 6 -26.25 4.47 -13.17
CA LEU A 6 -25.25 4.68 -14.21
C LEU A 6 -25.12 6.17 -14.56
N ALA A 7 -26.24 6.86 -14.77
CA ALA A 7 -26.24 8.29 -15.06
C ALA A 7 -25.58 9.10 -13.93
N ALA A 8 -25.89 8.78 -12.67
CA ALA A 8 -25.28 9.41 -11.52
C ALA A 8 -23.75 9.16 -11.46
N MET A 9 -23.29 7.94 -11.76
CA MET A 9 -21.86 7.63 -11.81
C MET A 9 -21.14 8.34 -12.94
N ILE A 10 -21.75 8.43 -14.13
CA ILE A 10 -21.19 9.19 -15.26
C ILE A 10 -21.07 10.66 -14.88
N LEU A 11 -22.12 11.24 -14.30
CA LEU A 11 -22.12 12.62 -13.84
C LEU A 11 -21.04 12.86 -12.78
N PHE A 12 -20.92 11.97 -11.79
CA PHE A 12 -19.86 12.02 -10.78
C PHE A 12 -18.47 12.01 -11.42
N ILE A 13 -18.22 11.09 -12.36
CA ILE A 13 -16.91 10.99 -13.04
C ILE A 13 -16.57 12.27 -13.80
N VAL A 14 -17.54 12.84 -14.52
CA VAL A 14 -17.36 14.08 -15.30
C VAL A 14 -17.14 15.29 -14.40
N ILE A 15 -17.96 15.46 -13.35
CA ILE A 15 -17.88 16.62 -12.45
C ILE A 15 -16.59 16.57 -11.61
N VAL A 16 -16.28 15.43 -11.03
CA VAL A 16 -15.13 15.29 -10.11
C VAL A 16 -13.81 15.18 -10.89
N GLY A 17 -13.85 14.72 -12.14
CA GLY A 17 -12.68 14.65 -13.01
C GLY A 17 -11.51 13.92 -12.36
N TYR A 18 -10.36 14.58 -12.26
CA TYR A 18 -9.15 13.99 -11.69
C TYR A 18 -9.29 13.57 -10.21
N GLY A 19 -10.24 14.13 -9.45
CA GLY A 19 -10.47 13.77 -8.06
C GLY A 19 -10.89 12.31 -7.84
N ASN A 20 -11.44 11.64 -8.85
CA ASN A 20 -11.87 10.23 -8.76
C ASN A 20 -10.79 9.22 -9.20
N ARG A 21 -9.53 9.66 -9.36
CA ARG A 21 -8.41 8.82 -9.85
C ARG A 21 -8.18 7.51 -9.09
N HIS A 22 -8.58 7.44 -7.83
CA HIS A 22 -8.45 6.23 -7.04
C HIS A 22 -9.52 5.19 -7.44
N GLN A 23 -9.09 3.96 -7.70
CA GLN A 23 -9.92 2.90 -8.25
C GLN A 23 -11.17 2.58 -7.41
N TRP A 24 -11.15 2.84 -6.09
CA TRP A 24 -12.31 2.60 -5.24
C TRP A 24 -13.53 3.47 -5.57
N TYR A 25 -13.32 4.63 -6.20
CA TYR A 25 -14.43 5.47 -6.68
C TYR A 25 -15.19 4.83 -7.84
N GLN A 26 -14.61 3.82 -8.49
CA GLN A 26 -15.21 3.09 -9.60
C GLN A 26 -15.94 1.82 -9.15
N LEU A 27 -15.79 1.37 -7.90
CA LEU A 27 -16.48 0.19 -7.37
C LEU A 27 -18.01 0.24 -7.52
N PRO A 28 -18.69 1.39 -7.40
CA PRO A 28 -20.14 1.46 -7.64
C PRO A 28 -20.56 1.10 -9.08
N LEU A 29 -19.65 1.09 -10.06
CA LEU A 29 -19.94 0.64 -11.43
C LEU A 29 -20.09 -0.88 -11.54
N ILE A 30 -19.53 -1.65 -10.60
CA ILE A 30 -19.56 -3.13 -10.62
C ILE A 30 -21.00 -3.68 -10.65
N PRO A 31 -21.90 -3.35 -9.69
CA PRO A 31 -23.27 -3.86 -9.72
C PRO A 31 -24.06 -3.41 -10.95
N ILE A 32 -23.77 -2.21 -11.48
CA ILE A 32 -24.39 -1.69 -12.70
C ILE A 32 -24.00 -2.54 -13.90
N ALA A 33 -22.70 -2.78 -14.07
CA ALA A 33 -22.16 -3.60 -15.15
C ALA A 33 -22.68 -5.04 -15.08
N ALA A 34 -22.73 -5.63 -13.87
CA ALA A 34 -23.22 -6.99 -13.67
C ALA A 34 -24.68 -7.15 -14.14
N VAL A 35 -25.56 -6.19 -13.81
CA VAL A 35 -26.97 -6.24 -14.22
C VAL A 35 -27.13 -6.06 -15.72
N PHE A 36 -26.46 -5.06 -16.32
CA PHE A 36 -26.55 -4.87 -17.77
C PHE A 36 -25.93 -6.02 -18.56
N ALA A 37 -24.86 -6.63 -18.08
CA ALA A 37 -24.30 -7.86 -18.65
C ALA A 37 -25.32 -9.00 -18.61
N GLY A 38 -25.99 -9.21 -17.47
CA GLY A 38 -27.05 -10.21 -17.32
C GLY A 38 -28.23 -9.99 -18.28
N VAL A 39 -28.74 -8.76 -18.35
CA VAL A 39 -29.81 -8.38 -19.31
C VAL A 39 -29.37 -8.66 -20.75
N THR A 40 -28.12 -8.33 -21.09
CA THR A 40 -27.56 -8.58 -22.42
C THR A 40 -27.48 -10.08 -22.71
N CYS A 41 -27.05 -10.90 -21.76
CA CYS A 41 -27.02 -12.36 -21.91
C CYS A 41 -28.43 -12.94 -22.16
N VAL A 42 -29.45 -12.46 -21.43
CA VAL A 42 -30.85 -12.88 -21.64
C VAL A 42 -31.34 -12.47 -23.02
N PHE A 43 -31.12 -11.22 -23.41
CA PHE A 43 -31.52 -10.70 -24.71
C PHE A 43 -30.88 -11.48 -25.86
N VAL A 44 -29.56 -11.65 -25.86
CA VAL A 44 -28.83 -12.41 -26.88
C VAL A 44 -29.26 -13.88 -26.87
N GLY A 45 -29.40 -14.47 -25.68
CA GLY A 45 -29.87 -15.84 -25.52
C GLY A 45 -31.28 -16.08 -26.09
N SER A 46 -32.16 -15.07 -26.07
CA SER A 46 -33.50 -15.14 -26.66
C SER A 46 -33.49 -15.21 -28.19
N LYS A 47 -32.45 -14.67 -28.84
CA LYS A 47 -32.28 -14.68 -30.31
C LYS A 47 -31.66 -15.97 -30.85
N ILE A 48 -31.17 -16.84 -29.97
CA ILE A 48 -30.50 -18.10 -30.34
C ILE A 48 -31.47 -19.27 -30.16
N SER A 49 -31.92 -19.84 -31.28
CA SER A 49 -32.84 -20.99 -31.28
C SER A 49 -32.13 -22.32 -30.96
N SER A 50 -30.87 -22.48 -31.35
CA SER A 50 -30.13 -23.74 -31.13
C SER A 50 -29.68 -23.88 -29.67
N ARG A 51 -30.15 -24.96 -29.02
CA ARG A 51 -29.77 -25.30 -27.64
C ARG A 51 -28.28 -25.65 -27.52
N VAL A 52 -27.70 -26.26 -28.56
CA VAL A 52 -26.27 -26.60 -28.60
C VAL A 52 -25.44 -25.31 -28.64
N VAL A 53 -25.74 -24.40 -29.57
CA VAL A 53 -25.05 -23.11 -29.68
C VAL A 53 -25.13 -22.32 -28.37
N LYS A 54 -26.32 -22.28 -27.76
CA LYS A 54 -26.53 -21.60 -26.47
C LYS A 54 -25.65 -22.18 -25.36
N ARG A 55 -25.59 -23.52 -25.23
CA ARG A 55 -24.72 -24.19 -24.25
C ARG A 55 -23.25 -23.91 -24.53
N SER A 56 -22.80 -24.03 -25.77
CA SER A 56 -21.41 -23.75 -26.15
C SER A 56 -21.00 -22.32 -25.82
N LEU A 57 -21.84 -21.32 -26.13
CA LEU A 57 -21.58 -19.92 -25.80
C LEU A 57 -21.58 -19.66 -24.29
N SER A 58 -22.49 -20.28 -23.53
CA SER A 58 -22.49 -20.18 -22.07
C SER A 58 -21.22 -20.77 -21.46
N ILE A 59 -20.76 -21.92 -21.93
CA ILE A 59 -19.51 -22.56 -21.49
C ILE A 59 -18.31 -21.66 -21.84
N LEU A 60 -18.27 -21.12 -23.07
CA LEU A 60 -17.21 -20.21 -23.50
C LEU A 60 -17.16 -18.95 -22.63
N LEU A 61 -18.31 -18.33 -22.36
CA LEU A 61 -18.40 -17.14 -21.50
C LEU A 61 -17.91 -17.44 -20.08
N ALA A 62 -18.32 -18.58 -19.50
CA ALA A 62 -17.87 -19.00 -18.17
C ALA A 62 -16.36 -19.29 -18.13
N ALA A 63 -15.81 -19.90 -19.18
CA ALA A 63 -14.39 -20.17 -19.31
C ALA A 63 -13.57 -18.87 -19.44
N LEU A 64 -14.03 -17.92 -20.27
CA LEU A 64 -13.39 -16.61 -20.43
C LEU A 64 -13.44 -15.80 -19.13
N PHE A 65 -14.57 -15.83 -18.41
CA PHE A 65 -14.68 -15.14 -17.12
C PHE A 65 -13.76 -15.78 -16.07
N SER A 66 -13.73 -17.11 -15.99
CA SER A 66 -12.82 -17.84 -15.10
C SER A 66 -11.35 -17.52 -15.40
N PHE A 67 -10.98 -17.49 -16.69
CA PHE A 67 -9.64 -17.13 -17.12
C PHE A 67 -9.29 -15.68 -16.76
N SER A 68 -10.22 -14.74 -16.99
CA SER A 68 -10.05 -13.33 -16.60
C SER A 68 -9.84 -13.19 -15.10
N VAL A 69 -10.71 -13.81 -14.29
CA VAL A 69 -10.56 -13.84 -12.83
C VAL A 69 -9.21 -14.43 -12.44
N PHE A 70 -8.78 -15.54 -13.03
CA PHE A 70 -7.45 -16.09 -12.72
C PHE A 70 -6.32 -15.10 -13.05
N VAL A 71 -6.35 -14.45 -14.22
CA VAL A 71 -5.30 -13.52 -14.65
C VAL A 71 -5.22 -12.28 -13.75
N TYR A 72 -6.36 -11.69 -13.39
CA TYR A 72 -6.42 -10.45 -12.62
C TYR A 72 -6.45 -10.68 -11.11
N ALA A 73 -7.14 -11.71 -10.62
CA ALA A 73 -7.29 -11.95 -9.19
C ALA A 73 -6.07 -12.64 -8.56
N ARG A 74 -5.26 -13.40 -9.33
CA ARG A 74 -4.04 -14.04 -8.81
C ARG A 74 -3.09 -13.08 -8.10
N GLY A 75 -3.07 -11.81 -8.52
CA GLY A 75 -2.26 -10.77 -7.88
C GLY A 75 -2.68 -10.50 -6.43
N PHE A 76 -3.99 -10.55 -6.13
CA PHE A 76 -4.51 -10.32 -4.79
C PHE A 76 -4.20 -11.45 -3.81
N TYR A 77 -3.85 -12.65 -4.30
CA TYR A 77 -3.38 -13.75 -3.45
C TYR A 77 -1.92 -13.62 -3.03
N ARG A 78 -1.19 -12.62 -3.56
CA ARG A 78 0.13 -12.26 -3.05
C ARG A 78 -0.03 -11.20 -1.98
N PRO A 79 0.44 -11.43 -0.75
CA PRO A 79 0.39 -10.41 0.29
C PRO A 79 1.27 -9.22 -0.10
N SER A 80 0.64 -8.14 -0.58
CA SER A 80 1.33 -6.92 -1.04
C SER A 80 2.17 -6.28 0.06
N ALA A 81 1.71 -6.40 1.31
CA ALA A 81 2.38 -5.85 2.49
C ALA A 81 3.33 -6.86 3.18
N ALA A 82 3.63 -8.02 2.57
CA ALA A 82 4.55 -9.00 3.16
C ALA A 82 5.91 -8.40 3.55
N PRO A 83 6.58 -7.58 2.71
CA PRO A 83 7.83 -6.93 3.10
C PRO A 83 7.70 -6.07 4.37
N LEU A 84 6.61 -5.30 4.48
CA LEU A 84 6.34 -4.44 5.64
C LEU A 84 6.03 -5.26 6.90
N ARG A 85 5.22 -6.32 6.75
CA ARG A 85 4.95 -7.29 7.82
C ARG A 85 6.25 -7.90 8.33
N ASP A 86 7.10 -8.37 7.42
CA ASP A 86 8.34 -9.06 7.76
C ASP A 86 9.33 -8.11 8.44
N ALA A 87 9.40 -6.85 8.00
CA ALA A 87 10.14 -5.79 8.69
C ALA A 87 9.61 -5.55 10.12
N GLY A 88 8.28 -5.47 10.29
CA GLY A 88 7.64 -5.36 11.60
C GLY A 88 7.94 -6.55 12.51
N LEU A 89 7.76 -7.78 12.03
CA LEU A 89 8.09 -9.00 12.77
C LEU A 89 9.58 -9.05 13.16
N LYS A 90 10.47 -8.60 12.26
CA LYS A 90 11.90 -8.52 12.56
C LYS A 90 12.17 -7.48 13.64
N LEU A 91 11.58 -6.28 13.56
CA LEU A 91 11.64 -5.26 14.61
C LEU A 91 11.16 -5.82 15.96
N LYS A 92 10.03 -6.52 15.99
CA LYS A 92 9.51 -7.15 17.21
C LYS A 92 10.53 -8.09 17.85
N ALA A 93 11.26 -8.85 17.03
CA ALA A 93 12.23 -9.84 17.49
C ALA A 93 13.57 -9.22 17.96
N VAL A 94 14.01 -8.10 17.38
CA VAL A 94 15.33 -7.50 17.67
C VAL A 94 15.28 -6.31 18.63
N THR A 95 14.09 -5.86 19.02
CA THR A 95 13.91 -4.70 19.91
C THR A 95 13.30 -5.08 21.25
N PRO A 96 13.68 -4.42 22.36
CA PRO A 96 12.98 -4.54 23.65
C PRO A 96 11.49 -4.20 23.51
N SER A 97 10.62 -4.78 24.35
CA SER A 97 9.16 -4.60 24.28
C SER A 97 8.68 -3.15 24.47
N ASN A 98 9.47 -2.33 25.17
CA ASN A 98 9.19 -0.91 25.41
C ASN A 98 9.92 0.04 24.45
N ALA A 99 10.61 -0.48 23.44
CA ALA A 99 11.32 0.35 22.47
C ALA A 99 10.36 1.23 21.67
N LEU A 100 10.77 2.48 21.42
CA LEU A 100 10.09 3.37 20.49
C LEU A 100 10.79 3.30 19.13
N VAL A 101 10.01 3.17 18.07
CA VAL A 101 10.51 2.95 16.71
C VAL A 101 10.06 4.06 15.76
N ALA A 102 10.88 4.36 14.76
CA ALA A 102 10.51 5.19 13.62
C ALA A 102 10.51 4.32 12.35
N ALA A 103 9.52 4.51 11.49
CA ALA A 103 9.38 3.71 10.27
C ALA A 103 9.30 4.61 9.03
N ALA A 104 10.27 4.48 8.12
CA ALA A 104 10.21 5.05 6.79
C ALA A 104 9.40 4.09 5.89
N ASP A 105 8.08 4.19 5.96
CA ASP A 105 7.10 3.25 5.38
C ASP A 105 6.03 3.92 4.51
N ASN A 106 6.24 5.20 4.16
CA ASN A 106 5.28 6.04 3.41
C ASN A 106 3.91 6.18 4.10
N GLY A 107 3.86 6.06 5.43
CA GLY A 107 2.62 6.15 6.21
C GLY A 107 1.82 4.85 6.25
N ASP A 108 2.39 3.73 5.81
CA ASP A 108 1.73 2.42 5.92
C ASP A 108 1.87 1.87 7.35
N PRO A 109 0.75 1.66 8.09
CA PRO A 109 0.81 1.24 9.49
C PRO A 109 1.29 -0.20 9.69
N THR A 110 1.47 -0.99 8.63
CA THR A 110 1.78 -2.42 8.70
C THR A 110 3.05 -2.70 9.51
N VAL A 111 4.11 -1.91 9.32
CA VAL A 111 5.37 -2.11 10.06
C VAL A 111 5.16 -1.93 11.56
N LEU A 112 4.54 -0.82 11.96
CA LEU A 112 4.28 -0.50 13.38
C LEU A 112 3.32 -1.52 14.00
N TYR A 113 2.29 -1.95 13.26
CA TYR A 113 1.34 -2.96 13.70
C TYR A 113 2.03 -4.28 14.04
N TYR A 114 2.83 -4.83 13.11
CA TYR A 114 3.51 -6.11 13.32
C TYR A 114 4.74 -6.03 14.24
N ALA A 115 5.34 -4.84 14.39
CA ALA A 115 6.38 -4.60 15.37
C ALA A 115 5.86 -4.72 16.81
N GLU A 116 4.56 -4.46 17.03
CA GLU A 116 3.98 -4.33 18.37
C GLU A 116 4.82 -3.36 19.24
N ARG A 117 5.20 -2.23 18.63
CA ARG A 117 5.94 -1.14 19.28
C ARG A 117 5.21 0.17 19.05
N LYS A 118 5.32 1.07 20.03
CA LYS A 118 4.92 2.46 19.84
C LYS A 118 5.97 3.15 18.97
N GLY A 119 5.54 4.15 18.21
CA GLY A 119 6.43 4.78 17.27
C GLY A 119 5.76 5.82 16.41
N TRP A 120 6.47 6.18 15.35
CA TRP A 120 6.09 7.23 14.41
C TRP A 120 6.39 6.79 12.99
N HIS A 121 5.61 7.31 12.05
CA HIS A 121 6.03 7.32 10.66
C HIS A 121 7.15 8.35 10.52
N PHE A 122 8.23 8.02 9.81
CA PHE A 122 9.32 8.95 9.60
C PHE A 122 8.86 10.09 8.68
N LEU A 123 9.18 11.35 9.03
CA LEU A 123 8.58 12.56 8.46
C LEU A 123 7.06 12.72 8.69
N GLU A 124 6.53 12.24 9.82
CA GLU A 124 5.16 12.59 10.19
C GLU A 124 5.03 14.04 10.70
N LYS A 125 3.86 14.63 10.48
CA LYS A 125 3.38 15.81 11.19
C LYS A 125 2.02 15.51 11.81
N ASN A 126 1.94 15.65 13.14
CA ASN A 126 0.72 15.37 13.90
C ASN A 126 0.15 13.95 13.67
N GLY A 127 1.01 12.94 13.57
CA GLY A 127 0.60 11.55 13.33
C GLY A 127 0.24 11.21 11.88
N ILE A 128 0.42 12.16 10.94
CA ILE A 128 0.16 11.96 9.52
C ILE A 128 1.49 12.05 8.76
N TYR A 129 1.78 11.05 7.95
CA TYR A 129 2.95 11.08 7.06
C TYR A 129 2.90 12.29 6.10
N ASP A 130 3.97 13.08 6.06
CA ASP A 130 4.05 14.35 5.31
C ASP A 130 4.85 14.25 4.01
N GLY A 131 5.03 13.03 3.48
CA GLY A 131 5.74 12.81 2.23
C GLY A 131 7.26 12.61 2.39
N GLU A 132 7.95 12.66 1.26
CA GLU A 132 9.40 12.44 1.18
C GLU A 132 10.18 13.69 1.62
N PRO A 133 11.41 13.54 2.15
CA PRO A 133 12.20 14.68 2.57
C PRO A 133 12.54 15.54 1.36
N ARG A 134 12.49 16.85 1.54
CA ARG A 134 12.92 17.78 0.49
C ARG A 134 14.40 17.65 0.20
N ASP A 135 15.19 17.42 1.25
CA ASP A 135 16.65 17.31 1.20
C ASP A 135 17.18 16.50 2.41
N SER A 136 18.50 16.30 2.45
CA SER A 136 19.16 15.61 3.57
C SER A 136 18.97 16.36 4.89
N ALA A 137 18.93 17.70 4.89
CA ALA A 137 18.83 18.49 6.10
C ALA A 137 17.48 18.29 6.79
N GLN A 138 16.38 18.23 6.03
CA GLN A 138 15.05 17.94 6.55
C GLN A 138 14.97 16.55 7.19
N ALA A 139 15.56 15.53 6.55
CA ALA A 139 15.59 14.16 7.08
C ALA A 139 16.42 14.07 8.37
N ILE A 140 17.55 14.76 8.44
CA ILE A 140 18.39 14.82 9.64
C ILE A 140 17.63 15.51 10.79
N VAL A 141 17.00 16.66 10.55
CA VAL A 141 16.24 17.39 11.57
C VAL A 141 15.12 16.54 12.15
N ASP A 142 14.38 15.82 11.30
CA ASP A 142 13.31 14.93 11.76
C ASP A 142 13.86 13.74 12.57
N LEU A 143 14.94 13.11 12.08
CA LEU A 143 15.59 12.01 12.79
C LEU A 143 16.05 12.43 14.18
N GLU A 144 16.72 13.58 14.29
CA GLU A 144 17.16 14.11 15.59
C GLU A 144 15.97 14.47 16.48
N GLY A 145 14.88 15.01 15.91
CA GLY A 145 13.64 15.24 16.63
C GLY A 145 13.06 13.95 17.23
N LEU A 146 13.02 12.87 16.45
CA LEU A 146 12.54 11.56 16.91
C LEU A 146 13.49 10.93 17.94
N ARG A 147 14.81 11.03 17.74
CA ARG A 147 15.82 10.58 18.71
C ARG A 147 15.67 11.30 20.05
N ASN A 148 15.46 12.61 20.05
CA ASN A 148 15.19 13.42 21.25
C ASN A 148 13.89 13.01 21.96
N ARG A 149 12.91 12.49 21.22
CA ARG A 149 11.66 11.93 21.75
C ARG A 149 11.80 10.47 22.22
N GLY A 150 12.98 9.88 22.10
CA GLY A 150 13.30 8.54 22.59
C GLY A 150 13.19 7.44 21.54
N ALA A 151 13.11 7.76 20.24
CA ALA A 151 13.22 6.73 19.20
C ALA A 151 14.56 6.00 19.32
N GLY A 152 14.50 4.69 19.55
CA GLY A 152 15.67 3.82 19.70
C GLY A 152 15.99 3.02 18.44
N TYR A 153 15.06 2.96 17.48
CA TYR A 153 15.24 2.23 16.23
C TYR A 153 14.61 2.97 15.06
N LEU A 154 15.22 2.84 13.88
CA LEU A 154 14.69 3.33 12.61
C LEU A 154 14.69 2.18 11.60
N VAL A 155 13.59 2.02 10.87
CA VAL A 155 13.50 1.04 9.79
C VAL A 155 13.24 1.72 8.46
N PHE A 156 14.00 1.32 7.44
CA PHE A 156 13.72 1.59 6.04
C PHE A 156 13.13 0.35 5.39
N THR A 157 12.16 0.55 4.52
CA THR A 157 11.52 -0.51 3.74
C THR A 157 12.02 -0.44 2.30
N SER A 158 11.71 -1.44 1.47
CA SER A 158 12.09 -1.44 0.05
C SER A 158 11.66 -0.18 -0.69
N ASN A 159 10.53 0.41 -0.28
CA ASN A 159 9.94 1.59 -0.93
C ASN A 159 10.65 2.90 -0.56
N THR A 160 11.44 2.92 0.52
CA THR A 160 12.14 4.10 1.04
C THR A 160 13.66 3.90 1.10
N SER A 161 14.16 2.70 0.78
CA SER A 161 15.58 2.36 0.84
C SER A 161 16.44 3.26 -0.05
N TRP A 162 15.88 3.73 -1.17
CA TRP A 162 16.51 4.68 -2.09
C TRP A 162 16.85 6.03 -1.45
N TRP A 163 16.20 6.40 -0.32
CA TRP A 163 16.54 7.61 0.43
C TRP A 163 18.00 7.60 0.87
N LEU A 164 18.51 6.43 1.21
CA LEU A 164 19.90 6.31 1.64
C LEU A 164 20.83 6.71 0.48
N ASP A 165 20.51 6.34 -0.76
CA ASP A 165 21.31 6.67 -1.95
C ASP A 165 21.16 8.12 -2.37
N TYR A 166 19.93 8.63 -2.32
CA TYR A 166 19.60 9.96 -2.79
C TYR A 166 20.01 11.07 -1.80
N TYR A 167 19.81 10.86 -0.51
CA TYR A 167 20.15 11.82 0.55
C TYR A 167 21.48 11.44 1.22
N ALA A 168 22.58 11.62 0.48
CA ALA A 168 23.91 11.16 0.90
C ALA A 168 24.36 11.69 2.27
N GLN A 169 24.11 12.98 2.57
CA GLN A 169 24.47 13.55 3.88
C GLN A 169 23.62 12.97 5.00
N PHE A 170 22.34 12.68 4.74
CA PHE A 170 21.48 12.00 5.70
C PHE A 170 21.97 10.58 5.99
N ARG A 171 22.38 9.81 4.96
CA ARG A 171 23.00 8.50 5.17
C ARG A 171 24.23 8.60 6.06
N GLN A 172 25.16 9.50 5.74
CA GLN A 172 26.38 9.68 6.54
C GLN A 172 26.07 9.99 8.00
N HIS A 173 25.09 10.88 8.23
CA HIS A 173 24.64 11.23 9.58
C HIS A 173 23.99 10.04 10.30
N LEU A 174 23.12 9.28 9.61
CA LEU A 174 22.51 8.07 10.15
C LEU A 174 23.58 7.04 10.55
N GLU A 175 24.54 6.76 9.68
CA GLU A 175 25.64 5.82 9.95
C GLU A 175 26.55 6.27 11.09
N ALA A 176 26.75 7.58 11.27
CA ALA A 176 27.51 8.12 12.40
C ALA A 176 26.76 8.05 13.75
N THR A 177 25.42 8.02 13.71
CA THR A 177 24.56 8.13 14.90
C THR A 177 23.75 6.86 15.18
N SER A 178 24.02 5.77 14.47
CA SER A 178 23.31 4.51 14.61
C SER A 178 24.20 3.32 14.25
N SER A 179 23.76 2.12 14.63
CA SER A 179 24.36 0.86 14.20
C SER A 179 23.34 0.04 13.41
N LEU A 180 23.80 -0.60 12.34
CA LEU A 180 22.94 -1.48 11.53
C LEU A 180 22.70 -2.81 12.26
N VAL A 181 21.44 -3.15 12.52
CA VAL A 181 21.03 -4.37 13.24
C VAL A 181 20.65 -5.48 12.28
N ALA A 182 19.95 -5.14 11.20
CA ALA A 182 19.53 -6.09 10.18
C ALA A 182 19.42 -5.40 8.82
N ALA A 183 19.81 -6.11 7.77
CA ALA A 183 19.62 -5.67 6.39
C ALA A 183 19.25 -6.86 5.51
N THR A 184 18.19 -6.68 4.74
CA THR A 184 17.77 -7.55 3.64
C THR A 184 17.47 -6.68 2.42
N PRO A 185 17.19 -7.25 1.24
CA PRO A 185 16.69 -6.48 0.10
C PRO A 185 15.38 -5.72 0.39
N GLU A 186 14.57 -6.23 1.33
CA GLU A 186 13.24 -5.71 1.66
C GLU A 186 13.24 -4.64 2.75
N PHE A 187 14.20 -4.65 3.68
CA PHE A 187 14.27 -3.68 4.75
C PHE A 187 15.67 -3.52 5.36
N LYS A 188 15.90 -2.39 6.02
CA LYS A 188 17.10 -2.11 6.84
C LYS A 188 16.67 -1.56 8.20
N ILE A 189 17.16 -2.15 9.28
CA ILE A 189 16.86 -1.73 10.66
C ILE A 189 18.14 -1.21 11.29
N TYR A 190 18.07 0.01 11.81
CA TYR A 190 19.12 0.70 12.53
C TYR A 190 18.73 0.84 14.00
N GLN A 191 19.68 0.60 14.90
CA GLN A 191 19.57 0.99 16.31
C GLN A 191 20.19 2.37 16.47
N LEU A 192 19.40 3.31 16.97
CA LEU A 192 19.80 4.71 17.12
C LEU A 192 20.59 4.86 18.43
N ASN A 193 21.72 5.56 18.36
CA ASN A 193 22.50 5.87 19.55
C ASN A 193 21.70 6.82 20.45
N PRO A 194 21.72 6.63 21.78
CA PRO A 194 21.07 7.56 22.71
C PRO A 194 21.57 8.99 22.48
N VAL A 195 20.67 9.97 22.60
CA VAL A 195 21.10 11.37 22.63
C VAL A 195 21.78 11.61 23.97
N SER A 196 23.05 12.02 23.95
CA SER A 196 23.76 12.48 25.14
C SER A 196 22.98 13.65 25.74
N LYS A 197 22.46 13.48 26.96
CA LYS A 197 21.79 14.55 27.70
C LYS A 197 22.79 15.61 28.14
#